data_AF-W0EA53-F1
#
_entry.id   AF-W0EA53-F1
#
_cell.length_a   1.000
_cell.length_b   1.000
_cell.length_c   1.000
_cell.angle_alpha   90.00
_cell.angle_beta   90.00
_cell.angle_gamma   90.00
#
_symmetry.space_group_name_H-M   'P 1'
#
loop_
_entity.id
_entity.type
_entity.pdbx_description
1 polymer ?
#
loop_
_entity_poly.entity_id
_entity_poly.type
_entity_poly.pdbx_seq_one_letter_code
_entity_poly.pdbx_strand_id
1 'polypeptide(L)'
;MNSFERKVQTRLHLHPEHLRMLLALPTEETVETLIQYHIFESKNAYLGQLLSSLLPIWETLACDGNETLGKLLRLLESTRISPIKHEDQLLHSNLLRLRILSETAGPFPFSPLSIQENLLKFLTDSEILADLPQLEVISFSPAEISPLTAELERYKLSPISRRYVQNLFHAERQEAILSVLAYLAKNYTLLGTCRQAYAVMLSLDELDKWSKHPFCLRLLANRFWEYRTQEIL
;
A
#
# COMPACT_ATOMS: atom_id res chain seq x y z
N MET A 1 -5.04 4.47 35.70
CA MET A 1 -5.16 3.01 35.51
C MET A 1 -5.47 2.32 36.83
N ASN A 2 -6.64 1.69 36.95
CA ASN A 2 -7.01 0.85 38.08
C ASN A 2 -6.29 -0.53 38.04
N SER A 3 -6.38 -1.35 39.09
CA SER A 3 -5.65 -2.63 39.16
C SER A 3 -6.13 -3.67 38.14
N PHE A 4 -7.39 -3.56 37.68
CA PHE A 4 -7.97 -4.42 36.66
C PHE A 4 -7.42 -4.09 35.27
N GLU A 5 -7.37 -2.80 34.93
CA GLU A 5 -6.78 -2.27 33.69
C GLU A 5 -5.31 -2.66 33.55
N ARG A 6 -4.54 -2.61 34.65
CA ARG A 6 -3.15 -3.11 34.67
C ARG A 6 -3.09 -4.61 34.37
N LYS A 7 -3.98 -5.42 34.94
CA LYS A 7 -4.01 -6.87 34.67
C LYS A 7 -4.38 -7.20 33.22
N VAL A 8 -5.24 -6.40 32.59
CA VAL A 8 -5.61 -6.57 31.16
C VAL A 8 -4.42 -6.19 30.28
N GLN A 9 -3.83 -5.01 30.50
CA GLN A 9 -2.64 -4.58 29.76
C GLN A 9 -1.50 -5.59 29.89
N THR A 10 -1.21 -6.06 31.11
CA THR A 10 -0.18 -7.08 31.35
C THR A 10 -0.48 -8.39 30.64
N ARG A 11 -1.74 -8.86 30.62
CA ARG A 11 -2.11 -10.08 29.88
C ARG A 11 -1.90 -9.92 28.38
N LEU A 12 -2.28 -8.79 27.80
CA LEU A 12 -2.11 -8.52 26.38
C LEU A 12 -0.62 -8.40 25.97
N HIS A 13 0.22 -7.88 26.85
CA HIS A 13 1.67 -7.82 26.62
C HIS A 13 2.38 -9.16 26.85
N LEU A 14 1.91 -9.99 27.80
CA LEU A 14 2.55 -11.26 28.17
C LEU A 14 2.06 -12.47 27.36
N HIS A 15 0.94 -12.36 26.64
CA HIS A 15 0.36 -13.47 25.87
C HIS A 15 0.19 -13.10 24.38
N PRO A 16 1.26 -13.26 23.57
CA PRO A 16 1.25 -12.92 22.14
C PRO A 16 0.13 -13.59 21.34
N GLU A 17 -0.22 -14.84 21.66
CA GLU A 17 -1.31 -15.56 21.00
C GLU A 17 -2.69 -14.97 21.29
N HIS A 18 -2.90 -14.41 22.49
CA HIS A 18 -4.16 -13.75 22.81
C HIS A 18 -4.31 -12.45 22.01
N LEU A 19 -3.22 -11.68 21.92
CA LEU A 19 -3.18 -10.50 21.07
C LEU A 19 -3.37 -10.88 19.59
N ARG A 20 -2.74 -11.97 19.13
CA ARG A 20 -2.92 -12.48 17.77
C ARG A 20 -4.38 -12.81 17.46
N MET A 21 -5.07 -13.51 18.36
CA MET A 21 -6.48 -13.85 18.19
C MET A 21 -7.36 -12.60 18.08
N LEU A 22 -7.12 -11.59 18.94
CA LEU A 22 -7.84 -10.32 18.89
C LEU A 22 -7.61 -9.59 17.56
N LEU A 23 -6.37 -9.57 17.09
CA LEU A 23 -5.99 -8.88 15.86
C LEU A 23 -6.42 -9.63 14.59
N ALA A 24 -6.59 -10.95 14.63
CA ALA A 24 -6.96 -11.75 13.45
C ALA A 24 -8.34 -11.39 12.89
N LEU A 25 -9.31 -11.06 13.77
CA LEU A 25 -10.67 -10.67 13.41
C LEU A 25 -11.05 -9.43 14.23
N PRO A 26 -10.56 -8.24 13.84
CA PRO A 26 -10.75 -7.04 14.64
C PRO A 26 -12.23 -6.64 14.66
N THR A 27 -12.72 -6.29 15.84
CA THR A 27 -14.02 -5.67 16.07
C THR A 27 -13.84 -4.24 16.60
N GLU A 28 -14.90 -3.43 16.60
CA GLU A 28 -14.82 -2.07 17.18
C GLU A 28 -14.38 -2.11 18.66
N GLU A 29 -14.90 -3.06 19.45
CA GLU A 29 -14.47 -3.27 20.85
C GLU A 29 -12.97 -3.61 20.94
N THR A 30 -12.45 -4.38 19.97
CA THR A 30 -11.02 -4.69 19.89
C THR A 30 -10.21 -3.42 19.66
N VAL A 31 -10.62 -2.56 18.73
CA VAL A 31 -9.92 -1.30 18.42
C VAL A 31 -9.93 -0.37 19.63
N GLU A 32 -11.09 -0.20 20.27
CA GLU A 32 -11.23 0.59 21.50
C GLU A 32 -10.33 0.09 22.63
N THR A 33 -10.29 -1.23 22.83
CA THR A 33 -9.42 -1.89 23.82
C THR A 33 -7.95 -1.59 23.54
N LEU A 34 -7.49 -1.73 22.29
CA LEU A 34 -6.10 -1.51 21.92
C LEU A 34 -5.66 -0.05 22.14
N ILE A 35 -6.54 0.91 21.82
CA ILE A 35 -6.32 2.34 22.08
C ILE A 35 -6.28 2.60 23.58
N GLN A 36 -7.28 2.15 24.33
CA GLN A 36 -7.38 2.39 25.78
C GLN A 36 -6.14 1.91 26.53
N TYR A 37 -5.60 0.75 26.15
CA TYR A 37 -4.45 0.14 26.81
C TYR A 37 -3.08 0.46 26.18
N HIS A 38 -3.05 1.30 25.14
CA HIS A 38 -1.83 1.77 24.47
C HIS A 38 -0.90 0.59 24.08
N ILE A 39 -1.49 -0.50 23.56
CA ILE A 39 -0.81 -1.80 23.37
C ILE A 39 0.40 -1.71 22.43
N PHE A 40 0.35 -0.81 21.45
CA PHE A 40 1.38 -0.65 20.43
C PHE A 40 2.46 0.37 20.77
N GLU A 41 2.32 1.14 21.86
CA GLU A 41 3.30 2.15 22.25
C GLU A 41 4.51 1.56 22.99
N SER A 42 4.40 0.31 23.47
CA SER A 42 5.53 -0.40 24.07
C SER A 42 6.47 -0.93 22.99
N LYS A 43 7.79 -0.81 23.22
CA LYS A 43 8.85 -1.31 22.32
C LYS A 43 8.85 -2.84 22.29
N ASN A 44 7.85 -3.43 21.65
CA ASN A 44 7.69 -4.87 21.56
C ASN A 44 8.54 -5.42 20.43
N ALA A 45 9.65 -6.08 20.77
CA ALA A 45 10.50 -6.78 19.81
C ALA A 45 9.77 -7.88 19.01
N TYR A 46 8.55 -8.26 19.42
CA TYR A 46 7.73 -9.29 18.78
C TYR A 46 6.66 -8.73 17.81
N LEU A 47 6.42 -7.41 17.78
CA LEU A 47 5.33 -6.83 17.00
C LEU A 47 5.46 -7.15 15.50
N GLY A 48 6.66 -7.00 14.92
CA GLY A 48 6.92 -7.36 13.52
C GLY A 48 6.57 -8.82 13.17
N GLN A 49 6.97 -9.77 14.01
CA GLN A 49 6.65 -11.20 13.80
C GLN A 49 5.15 -11.47 13.92
N LEU A 50 4.50 -10.86 14.91
CA LEU A 50 3.06 -10.97 15.10
C LEU A 50 2.30 -10.45 13.88
N LEU A 51 2.60 -9.22 13.44
CA LEU A 51 1.93 -8.60 12.29
C LEU A 51 2.19 -9.37 11.00
N SER A 52 3.43 -9.84 10.79
CA SER A 52 3.77 -10.70 9.64
C SER A 52 2.90 -11.95 9.57
N SER A 53 2.62 -12.56 10.73
CA SER A 53 1.76 -13.76 10.81
C SER A 53 0.27 -13.49 10.53
N LEU A 54 -0.15 -12.23 10.60
CA LEU A 54 -1.53 -11.78 10.40
C LEU A 54 -1.78 -11.30 8.97
N LEU A 55 -0.74 -10.93 8.21
CA LEU A 55 -0.86 -10.41 6.84
C LEU A 55 -1.79 -11.25 5.94
N PRO A 56 -1.73 -12.60 5.91
CA PRO A 56 -2.61 -13.37 5.03
C PRO A 56 -4.10 -13.23 5.35
N ILE A 57 -4.44 -13.16 6.64
CA ILE A 57 -5.83 -13.01 7.10
C ILE A 57 -6.28 -11.57 6.84
N TRP A 58 -5.44 -10.60 7.16
CA TRP A 58 -5.72 -9.18 6.92
C TRP A 58 -5.87 -8.85 5.44
N GLU A 59 -5.12 -9.51 4.56
CA GLU A 59 -5.30 -9.39 3.11
C GLU A 59 -6.73 -9.75 2.70
N THR A 60 -7.23 -10.89 3.19
CA THR A 60 -8.59 -11.35 2.87
C THR A 60 -9.63 -10.33 3.36
N LEU A 61 -9.52 -9.89 4.62
CA LEU A 61 -10.41 -8.89 5.20
C LEU A 61 -10.36 -7.53 4.47
N ALA A 62 -9.16 -7.09 4.07
CA ALA A 62 -8.98 -5.83 3.36
C ALA A 62 -9.58 -5.88 1.95
N CYS A 63 -9.40 -7.00 1.24
CA CYS A 63 -10.01 -7.23 -0.07
C CYS A 63 -11.55 -7.19 0.00
N ASP A 64 -12.15 -7.60 1.12
CA ASP A 64 -13.59 -7.54 1.36
C ASP A 64 -14.09 -6.14 1.81
N GLY A 65 -13.20 -5.20 2.11
CA GLY A 65 -13.56 -3.84 2.54
C GLY A 65 -13.89 -3.73 4.03
N ASN A 66 -13.09 -4.38 4.89
CA ASN A 66 -13.29 -4.34 6.34
C ASN A 66 -12.83 -3.00 6.97
N GLU A 67 -13.76 -2.07 7.18
CA GLU A 67 -13.45 -0.74 7.76
C GLU A 67 -12.79 -0.80 9.15
N THR A 68 -13.16 -1.78 9.98
CA THR A 68 -12.57 -1.96 11.31
C THR A 68 -11.08 -2.32 11.23
N LEU A 69 -10.70 -3.14 10.26
CA LEU A 69 -9.28 -3.38 9.95
C LEU A 69 -8.60 -2.07 9.51
N GLY A 70 -9.24 -1.25 8.68
CA GLY A 70 -8.71 0.06 8.29
C GLY A 70 -8.40 0.96 9.49
N LYS A 71 -9.34 1.08 10.43
CA LYS A 71 -9.15 1.80 11.70
C LYS A 71 -7.98 1.25 12.51
N LEU A 72 -7.87 -0.08 12.62
CA LEU A 72 -6.76 -0.73 13.32
C LEU A 72 -5.41 -0.40 12.66
N LEU A 73 -5.35 -0.46 11.33
CA LEU A 73 -4.13 -0.21 10.57
C LEU A 73 -3.67 1.25 10.68
N ARG A 74 -4.59 2.21 10.77
CA ARG A 74 -4.26 3.63 11.06
C ARG A 74 -3.53 3.80 12.39
N LEU A 75 -3.87 3.01 13.41
CA LEU A 75 -3.16 3.06 14.72
C LEU A 75 -1.69 2.60 14.60
N LEU A 76 -1.38 1.78 13.59
CA LEU A 76 -0.05 1.23 13.38
C LEU A 76 0.83 2.12 12.48
N GLU A 77 0.28 3.14 11.81
CA GLU A 77 1.01 3.97 10.85
C GLU A 77 2.24 4.66 11.44
N SER A 78 2.11 5.25 12.64
CA SER A 78 3.19 5.94 13.34
C SER A 78 3.96 5.04 14.30
N THR A 79 3.55 3.78 14.43
CA THR A 79 4.14 2.84 15.38
C THR A 79 5.38 2.21 14.75
N ARG A 80 6.51 2.20 15.47
CA ARG A 80 7.67 1.40 15.04
C ARG A 80 7.38 -0.09 15.22
N ILE A 81 7.39 -0.84 14.12
CA ILE A 81 6.98 -2.24 14.08
C ILE A 81 8.16 -3.18 14.31
N SER A 82 9.31 -2.87 13.72
CA SER A 82 10.53 -3.68 13.83
C SER A 82 11.75 -2.85 14.23
N PRO A 83 12.69 -3.41 15.02
CA PRO A 83 14.00 -2.81 15.19
C PRO A 83 14.81 -2.78 13.89
N ILE A 84 14.55 -3.70 12.94
CA ILE A 84 15.24 -3.84 11.67
C ILE A 84 14.58 -2.91 10.64
N LYS A 85 15.31 -1.89 10.19
CA LYS A 85 14.78 -0.84 9.29
C LYS A 85 14.12 -1.39 8.02
N HIS A 86 14.73 -2.40 7.38
CA HIS A 86 14.19 -2.95 6.14
C HIS A 86 12.87 -3.70 6.35
N GLU A 87 12.79 -4.51 7.41
CA GLU A 87 11.56 -5.22 7.79
C GLU A 87 10.45 -4.24 8.18
N ASP A 88 10.80 -3.22 8.95
CA ASP A 88 9.89 -2.13 9.35
C ASP A 88 9.29 -1.43 8.12
N GLN A 89 10.12 -1.06 7.14
CA GLN A 89 9.68 -0.46 5.89
C GLN A 89 8.79 -1.40 5.06
N LEU A 90 9.15 -2.68 4.94
CA LEU A 90 8.36 -3.66 4.22
C LEU A 90 6.98 -3.84 4.86
N LEU A 91 6.93 -3.95 6.19
CA LEU A 91 5.67 -4.09 6.92
C LEU A 91 4.82 -2.84 6.76
N HIS A 92 5.36 -1.64 6.95
CA HIS A 92 4.60 -0.41 6.73
C HIS A 92 4.03 -0.30 5.31
N SER A 93 4.77 -0.73 4.28
CA SER A 93 4.25 -0.74 2.91
C SER A 93 3.07 -1.69 2.75
N ASN A 94 3.17 -2.90 3.31
CA ASN A 94 2.06 -3.86 3.30
C ASN A 94 0.84 -3.32 4.07
N LEU A 95 1.05 -2.75 5.26
CA LEU A 95 -0.03 -2.18 6.07
C LEU A 95 -0.71 -1.00 5.36
N LEU A 96 0.05 -0.16 4.66
CA LEU A 96 -0.50 0.92 3.84
C LEU A 96 -1.43 0.37 2.76
N ARG A 97 -0.97 -0.63 2.00
CA ARG A 97 -1.76 -1.29 0.96
C ARG A 97 -3.04 -1.91 1.54
N LEU A 98 -2.92 -2.65 2.64
CA LEU A 98 -4.05 -3.27 3.33
C LEU A 98 -5.05 -2.24 3.87
N ARG A 99 -4.56 -1.13 4.44
CA ARG A 99 -5.41 -0.04 4.93
C ARG A 99 -6.23 0.56 3.78
N ILE A 100 -5.55 0.91 2.69
CA ILE A 100 -6.20 1.46 1.49
C ILE A 100 -7.26 0.49 0.96
N LEU A 101 -6.94 -0.80 0.84
CA LEU A 101 -7.90 -1.82 0.41
C LEU A 101 -9.10 -1.91 1.36
N SER A 102 -8.85 -1.96 2.67
CA SER A 102 -9.89 -2.09 3.68
C SER A 102 -10.85 -0.90 3.73
N GLU A 103 -10.36 0.31 3.46
CA GLU A 103 -11.14 1.55 3.45
C GLU A 103 -11.80 1.82 2.08
N THR A 104 -11.32 1.16 1.02
CA THR A 104 -11.95 1.26 -0.30
C THR A 104 -13.20 0.41 -0.32
N ALA A 105 -14.34 1.04 -0.64
CA ALA A 105 -15.62 0.36 -0.72
C ALA A 105 -15.65 -0.73 -1.80
N GLY A 106 -16.38 -1.81 -1.49
CA GLY A 106 -16.61 -2.94 -2.38
C GLY A 106 -15.68 -4.12 -2.10
N PRO A 107 -16.15 -5.37 -2.29
CA PRO A 107 -15.31 -6.55 -2.24
C PRO A 107 -14.55 -6.76 -3.55
N PHE A 108 -13.52 -7.59 -3.54
CA PHE A 108 -12.88 -8.01 -4.78
C PHE A 108 -13.81 -8.91 -5.62
N PRO A 109 -13.89 -8.70 -6.94
CA PRO A 109 -14.62 -9.57 -7.85
C PRO A 109 -13.82 -10.84 -8.24
N PHE A 110 -12.72 -11.14 -7.55
CA PHE A 110 -11.82 -12.26 -7.81
C PHE A 110 -11.14 -12.73 -6.53
N SER A 111 -10.54 -13.93 -6.57
CA SER A 111 -9.73 -14.45 -5.46
C SER A 111 -8.36 -13.74 -5.41
N PRO A 112 -8.01 -13.06 -4.29
CA PRO A 112 -6.70 -12.44 -4.12
C PRO A 112 -5.55 -13.45 -4.21
N LEU A 113 -5.76 -14.65 -3.66
CA LEU A 113 -4.76 -15.72 -3.67
C LEU A 113 -4.36 -16.13 -5.09
N SER A 114 -5.33 -16.22 -6.00
CA SER A 114 -5.07 -16.54 -7.41
C SER A 114 -4.13 -15.53 -8.08
N ILE A 115 -4.22 -14.26 -7.69
CA ILE A 115 -3.35 -13.21 -8.22
C ILE A 115 -1.94 -13.32 -7.63
N GLN A 116 -1.83 -13.57 -6.32
CA GLN A 116 -0.55 -13.77 -5.65
C GLN A 116 0.24 -14.95 -6.23
N GLU A 117 -0.43 -16.09 -6.46
CA GLU A 117 0.18 -17.29 -7.06
C GLU A 117 0.61 -17.09 -8.52
N ASN A 118 -0.03 -16.16 -9.24
CA ASN A 118 0.20 -15.90 -10.66
C ASN A 118 0.66 -14.47 -10.94
N LEU A 119 1.36 -13.85 -9.98
CA LEU A 119 1.65 -12.41 -9.98
C LEU A 119 2.28 -11.93 -11.29
N LEU A 120 3.33 -12.61 -11.77
CA LEU A 120 4.05 -12.25 -13.00
C LEU A 120 3.16 -12.29 -14.25
N LYS A 121 2.20 -13.23 -14.29
CA LYS A 121 1.23 -13.33 -15.39
C LYS A 121 0.32 -12.11 -15.42
N PHE A 122 -0.18 -11.68 -14.25
CA PHE A 122 -1.05 -10.50 -14.16
C PHE A 122 -0.29 -9.18 -14.28
N LEU A 123 1.03 -9.16 -14.05
CA LEU A 123 1.87 -8.00 -14.31
C LEU A 123 2.20 -7.81 -15.80
N THR A 124 1.98 -8.83 -16.64
CA THR A 124 2.23 -8.73 -18.08
C THR A 124 1.33 -7.65 -18.68
N ASP A 125 1.96 -6.70 -19.37
CA ASP A 125 1.34 -5.51 -19.97
C ASP A 125 0.54 -4.63 -18.99
N SER A 126 0.78 -4.76 -17.67
CA SER A 126 0.04 -4.00 -16.65
C SER A 126 0.38 -2.51 -16.62
N GLU A 127 1.46 -2.09 -17.29
CA GLU A 127 1.80 -0.68 -17.44
C GLU A 127 0.73 0.13 -18.17
N ILE A 128 -0.09 -0.50 -19.02
CA ILE A 128 -1.18 0.16 -19.75
C ILE A 128 -2.25 0.72 -18.81
N LEU A 129 -2.32 0.22 -17.56
CA LEU A 129 -3.21 0.79 -16.54
C LEU A 129 -2.90 2.26 -16.26
N ALA A 130 -1.65 2.69 -16.49
CA ALA A 130 -1.27 4.09 -16.30
C ALA A 130 -1.89 5.03 -17.34
N ASP A 131 -2.43 4.49 -18.44
CA ASP A 131 -3.10 5.24 -19.49
C ASP A 131 -4.60 5.46 -19.17
N LEU A 132 -5.11 4.90 -18.07
CA LEU A 132 -6.50 5.03 -17.68
C LEU A 132 -6.82 6.45 -17.15
N PRO A 133 -7.99 7.03 -17.50
CA PRO A 133 -8.39 8.36 -17.04
C PRO A 133 -8.44 8.49 -15.52
N GLN A 134 -8.70 7.38 -14.80
CA GLN A 134 -8.72 7.38 -13.34
C GLN A 134 -7.37 7.81 -12.75
N LEU A 135 -6.25 7.62 -13.46
CA LEU A 135 -4.93 8.02 -12.99
C LEU A 135 -4.60 9.50 -13.28
N GLU A 136 -5.42 10.23 -14.05
CA GLU A 136 -5.25 11.67 -14.33
C GLU A 136 -5.14 12.50 -13.05
N VAL A 137 -5.80 12.07 -11.97
CA VAL A 137 -5.73 12.72 -10.66
C VAL A 137 -4.33 12.69 -10.04
N ILE A 138 -3.44 11.79 -10.48
CA ILE A 138 -2.06 11.72 -10.02
C ILE A 138 -1.24 12.78 -10.76
N SER A 139 -0.96 13.89 -10.08
CA SER A 139 -0.26 15.03 -10.65
C SER A 139 1.25 15.00 -10.39
N PHE A 140 1.99 15.48 -11.39
CA PHE A 140 3.42 15.75 -11.36
C PHE A 140 3.60 17.14 -11.95
N SER A 141 4.16 18.09 -11.23
CA SER A 141 4.34 19.43 -11.77
C SER A 141 5.32 19.45 -12.95
N PRO A 142 5.18 20.39 -13.90
CA PRO A 142 6.15 20.54 -14.99
C PRO A 142 7.58 20.74 -14.48
N ALA A 143 7.75 21.42 -13.34
CA ALA A 143 9.05 21.62 -12.70
C ALA A 143 9.67 20.32 -12.16
N GLU A 144 8.85 19.38 -11.66
CA GLU A 144 9.29 18.04 -11.25
C GLU A 144 9.69 17.17 -12.44
N ILE A 145 9.06 17.33 -13.61
CA ILE A 145 9.34 16.50 -14.78
C ILE A 145 10.52 17.05 -15.59
N SER A 146 10.69 18.37 -15.65
CA SER A 146 11.69 19.06 -16.47
C SER A 146 13.10 18.44 -16.39
N PRO A 147 13.65 18.06 -15.21
CA PRO A 147 14.96 17.42 -15.10
C PRO A 147 15.11 16.10 -15.85
N LEU A 148 14.00 15.44 -16.18
CA LEU A 148 13.97 14.14 -16.86
C LEU A 148 13.67 14.24 -18.36
N THR A 149 13.41 15.43 -18.90
CA THR A 149 12.94 15.66 -20.28
C THR A 149 13.73 14.86 -21.32
N ALA A 150 15.05 15.04 -21.39
CA ALA A 150 15.89 14.40 -22.40
C ALA A 150 15.91 12.86 -22.30
N GLU A 151 15.68 12.32 -21.10
CA GLU A 151 15.65 10.87 -20.85
C GLU A 151 14.27 10.28 -21.12
N LEU A 152 13.20 11.01 -20.81
CA LEU A 152 11.82 10.62 -21.09
C LEU A 152 11.52 10.64 -22.60
N GLU A 153 12.05 11.62 -23.35
CA GLU A 153 11.98 11.63 -24.82
C GLU A 153 12.59 10.38 -25.46
N ARG A 154 13.63 9.81 -24.83
CA ARG A 154 14.34 8.62 -25.31
C ARG A 154 13.87 7.32 -24.64
N TYR A 155 12.95 7.42 -23.69
CA TYR A 155 12.49 6.33 -22.82
C TYR A 155 13.64 5.53 -22.18
N LYS A 156 14.75 6.21 -21.83
CA LYS A 156 15.97 5.58 -21.30
C LYS A 156 16.48 6.35 -20.08
N LEU A 157 16.12 5.85 -18.90
CA LEU A 157 16.52 6.44 -17.63
C LEU A 157 17.91 5.97 -17.18
N SER A 158 18.76 6.95 -16.84
CA SER A 158 20.06 6.73 -16.20
C SER A 158 19.90 6.28 -14.74
N PRO A 159 20.92 5.66 -14.13
CA PRO A 159 20.87 5.28 -12.71
C PRO A 159 20.62 6.46 -11.76
N ILE A 160 21.13 7.65 -12.08
CA ILE A 160 20.92 8.87 -11.29
C ILE A 160 19.47 9.30 -11.40
N SER A 161 18.93 9.33 -12.62
CA SER A 161 17.55 9.71 -12.89
C SER A 161 16.56 8.74 -12.27
N ARG A 162 16.89 7.44 -12.15
CA ARG A 162 16.07 6.49 -11.37
C ARG A 162 15.95 6.89 -9.89
N ARG A 163 17.02 7.39 -9.27
CA ARG A 163 16.94 7.90 -7.89
C ARG A 163 16.07 9.15 -7.81
N TYR A 164 16.15 10.03 -8.79
CA TYR A 164 15.27 11.18 -8.87
C TYR A 164 13.80 10.77 -9.02
N VAL A 165 13.51 9.84 -9.95
CA VAL A 165 12.17 9.26 -10.14
C VAL A 165 11.66 8.62 -8.83
N GLN A 166 12.52 7.92 -8.09
CA GLN A 166 12.14 7.38 -6.78
C GLN A 166 11.63 8.46 -5.83
N ASN A 167 12.29 9.62 -5.81
CA ASN A 167 11.90 10.74 -4.95
C ASN A 167 10.63 11.45 -5.43
N LEU A 168 10.27 11.34 -6.71
CA LEU A 168 8.97 11.82 -7.19
C LEU A 168 7.85 11.01 -6.53
N PHE A 169 8.02 9.72 -6.28
CA PHE A 169 7.00 8.94 -5.56
C PHE A 169 7.13 9.12 -4.05
N HIS A 170 6.87 10.34 -3.55
CA HIS A 170 6.74 10.61 -2.11
C HIS A 170 5.46 9.97 -1.53
N ALA A 171 5.37 9.89 -0.20
CA ALA A 171 4.32 9.13 0.50
C ALA A 171 2.89 9.46 0.03
N GLU A 172 2.53 10.76 -0.06
CA GLU A 172 1.21 11.18 -0.53
C GLU A 172 0.90 10.72 -1.96
N ARG A 173 1.90 10.78 -2.86
CA ARG A 173 1.73 10.33 -4.26
C ARG A 173 1.64 8.81 -4.35
N GLN A 174 2.41 8.08 -3.53
CA GLN A 174 2.30 6.63 -3.42
C GLN A 174 0.91 6.21 -2.95
N GLU A 175 0.42 6.85 -1.89
CA GLU A 175 -0.92 6.60 -1.34
C GLU A 175 -2.02 6.93 -2.36
N ALA A 176 -1.91 8.04 -3.08
CA ALA A 176 -2.86 8.39 -4.14
C ALA A 176 -2.87 7.33 -5.25
N ILE A 177 -1.69 6.88 -5.71
CA ILE A 177 -1.58 5.81 -6.73
C ILE A 177 -2.22 4.52 -6.23
N LEU A 178 -1.89 4.07 -5.01
CA LEU A 178 -2.45 2.87 -4.42
C LEU A 178 -3.96 2.98 -4.21
N SER A 179 -4.47 4.16 -3.86
CA SER A 179 -5.90 4.41 -3.68
C SER A 179 -6.67 4.27 -4.99
N VAL A 180 -6.12 4.82 -6.08
CA VAL A 180 -6.76 4.64 -7.40
C VAL A 180 -6.67 3.19 -7.86
N LEU A 181 -5.55 2.50 -7.65
CA LEU A 181 -5.42 1.07 -7.96
C LEU A 181 -6.40 0.20 -7.15
N ALA A 182 -6.62 0.51 -5.86
CA ALA A 182 -7.61 -0.18 -5.03
C ALA A 182 -9.03 0.04 -5.56
N TYR A 183 -9.36 1.27 -5.94
CA TYR A 183 -10.63 1.58 -6.58
C TYR A 183 -10.82 0.79 -7.87
N LEU A 184 -9.79 0.73 -8.74
CA LEU A 184 -9.83 -0.06 -9.96
C LEU A 184 -9.99 -1.56 -9.67
N ALA A 185 -9.27 -2.09 -8.67
CA ALA A 185 -9.34 -3.50 -8.28
C ALA A 185 -10.74 -3.91 -7.78
N LYS A 186 -11.45 -3.01 -7.09
CA LYS A 186 -12.78 -3.28 -6.50
C LYS A 186 -13.95 -2.93 -7.42
N ASN A 187 -13.85 -1.82 -8.14
CA ASN A 187 -15.01 -1.15 -8.73
C ASN A 187 -14.95 -1.00 -10.26
N TYR A 188 -13.86 -1.41 -10.92
CA TYR A 188 -13.79 -1.33 -12.38
C TYR A 188 -14.62 -2.41 -13.06
N THR A 189 -15.09 -2.13 -14.28
CA THR A 189 -16.02 -3.02 -15.00
C THR A 189 -15.34 -4.23 -15.62
N LEU A 190 -14.09 -4.07 -16.06
CA LEU A 190 -13.32 -5.13 -16.72
C LEU A 190 -12.50 -5.92 -15.71
N LEU A 191 -12.87 -7.19 -15.52
CA LEU A 191 -12.21 -8.09 -14.57
C LEU A 191 -10.69 -8.24 -14.80
N GLY A 192 -10.25 -8.20 -16.06
CA GLY A 192 -8.83 -8.22 -16.40
C GLY A 192 -8.08 -7.05 -15.76
N THR A 193 -8.61 -5.84 -15.95
CA THR A 193 -8.10 -4.60 -15.36
C THR A 193 -8.11 -4.66 -13.84
N CYS A 194 -9.18 -5.16 -13.21
CA CYS A 194 -9.26 -5.27 -11.76
C CYS A 194 -8.14 -6.15 -11.20
N ARG A 195 -7.88 -7.30 -11.85
CA ARG A 195 -6.82 -8.24 -11.45
C ARG A 195 -5.42 -7.67 -11.65
N GLN A 196 -5.19 -6.98 -12.78
CA GLN A 196 -3.92 -6.31 -13.05
C GLN A 196 -3.68 -5.17 -12.04
N ALA A 197 -4.70 -4.39 -11.69
CA ALA A 197 -4.57 -3.30 -10.72
C ALA A 197 -4.11 -3.83 -9.36
N TYR A 198 -4.71 -4.92 -8.87
CA TYR A 198 -4.27 -5.55 -7.63
C TYR A 198 -2.87 -6.17 -7.75
N ALA A 199 -2.52 -6.78 -8.89
CA ALA A 199 -1.16 -7.27 -9.13
C ALA A 199 -0.11 -6.15 -9.07
N VAL A 200 -0.42 -4.98 -9.64
CA VAL A 200 0.44 -3.80 -9.56
C VAL A 200 0.55 -3.28 -8.11
N MET A 201 -0.53 -3.32 -7.33
CA MET A 201 -0.43 -2.95 -5.91
C MET A 201 0.54 -3.87 -5.16
N LEU A 202 0.46 -5.20 -5.37
CA LEU A 202 1.35 -6.18 -4.74
C LEU A 202 2.82 -5.98 -5.14
N SER A 203 3.10 -5.63 -6.40
CA SER A 203 4.48 -5.44 -6.86
C SER A 203 5.13 -4.15 -6.36
N LEU A 204 4.32 -3.20 -5.86
CA LEU A 204 4.76 -1.91 -5.32
C LEU A 204 5.01 -1.92 -3.80
N ASP A 205 4.85 -3.06 -3.12
CA ASP A 205 5.15 -3.20 -1.68
C ASP A 205 6.65 -2.99 -1.35
N GLU A 206 7.53 -3.07 -2.34
CA GLU A 206 8.94 -2.74 -2.18
C GLU A 206 9.22 -1.32 -2.73
N LEU A 207 9.50 -0.39 -1.81
CA LEU A 207 9.77 1.02 -2.15
C LEU A 207 10.83 1.18 -3.26
N ASP A 208 11.91 0.39 -3.22
CA ASP A 208 13.01 0.46 -4.19
C ASP A 208 12.61 0.03 -5.62
N LYS A 209 11.42 -0.56 -5.81
CA LYS A 209 10.91 -0.97 -7.12
C LYS A 209 10.17 0.15 -7.84
N TRP A 210 9.64 1.17 -7.16
CA TRP A 210 8.80 2.20 -7.77
C TRP A 210 9.48 2.89 -8.95
N SER A 211 10.75 3.28 -8.80
CA SER A 211 11.54 3.92 -9.86
C SER A 211 11.88 3.05 -11.07
N LYS A 212 11.66 1.74 -10.99
CA LYS A 212 11.93 0.77 -12.07
C LYS A 212 10.66 0.11 -12.57
N HIS A 213 9.54 0.30 -11.88
CA HIS A 213 8.30 -0.39 -12.18
C HIS A 213 7.72 0.14 -13.50
N PRO A 214 7.45 -0.70 -14.51
CA PRO A 214 6.96 -0.26 -15.82
C PRO A 214 5.73 0.65 -15.74
N PHE A 215 4.75 0.29 -14.90
CA PHE A 215 3.58 1.13 -14.63
C PHE A 215 3.93 2.53 -14.11
N CYS A 216 4.83 2.67 -13.13
CA CYS A 216 5.23 3.97 -12.59
C CYS A 216 5.97 4.82 -13.63
N LEU A 217 6.82 4.19 -14.45
CA LEU A 217 7.51 4.88 -15.54
C LEU A 217 6.56 5.34 -16.63
N ARG A 218 5.57 4.52 -16.98
CA ARG A 218 4.52 4.87 -17.93
C ARG A 218 3.67 6.04 -17.42
N LEU A 219 3.28 6.02 -16.14
CA LEU A 219 2.53 7.10 -15.50
C LEU A 219 3.28 8.45 -15.59
N LEU A 220 4.58 8.44 -15.31
CA LEU A 220 5.42 9.63 -15.43
C LEU A 220 5.55 10.09 -16.90
N ALA A 221 5.72 9.14 -17.82
CA ALA A 221 5.83 9.44 -19.25
C ALA A 221 4.54 10.06 -19.81
N ASN A 222 3.36 9.58 -19.37
CA ASN A 222 2.07 10.13 -19.80
C ASN A 222 1.96 11.61 -19.43
N ARG A 223 2.32 11.98 -18.20
CA ARG A 223 2.32 13.38 -17.73
C ARG A 223 3.31 14.25 -18.49
N PHE A 224 4.48 13.71 -18.78
CA PHE A 224 5.45 14.40 -19.62
C PHE A 224 4.88 14.74 -21.01
N TRP A 225 4.29 13.75 -21.69
CA TRP A 225 3.74 13.94 -23.04
C TRP A 225 2.51 14.85 -23.07
N GLU A 226 1.69 14.84 -22.02
CA GLU A 226 0.59 15.80 -21.85
C GLU A 226 1.09 17.24 -21.83
N TYR A 227 2.12 17.54 -21.03
CA TYR A 227 2.70 18.89 -20.99
C TYR A 227 3.32 19.30 -22.32
N ARG A 228 4.05 18.39 -22.98
CA ARG A 228 4.65 18.66 -24.29
C ARG A 228 3.59 18.97 -25.34
N THR A 229 2.44 18.31 -25.27
CA THR A 229 1.33 18.56 -26.21
C THR A 229 0.67 19.91 -25.93
N GLN A 230 0.55 20.31 -24.66
CA GLN A 230 0.03 21.62 -24.27
C GLN A 230 0.98 22.78 -24.62
N GLU A 231 2.30 22.55 -24.69
CA GLU A 231 3.28 23.57 -25.13
C GLU A 231 3.25 23.84 -26.65
N ILE A 232 2.76 22.88 -27.45
CA ILE A 232 2.75 22.94 -28.92
C ILE A 232 1.44 23.57 -29.46
N LEU A 233 0.36 23.55 -28.66
CA LEU A 233 -0.96 24.09 -28.98
C LEU A 233 -1.10 25.55 -28.50
#